data_AF-A0A955UE59-F1
#
_entry.id   AF-A0A955UE59-F1
#
_cell.length_a   1.000
_cell.length_b   1.000
_cell.length_c   1.000
_cell.angle_alpha   90.00
_cell.angle_beta   90.00
_cell.angle_gamma   90.00
#
_symmetry.space_group_name_H-M   'P 1'
#
loop_
_entity.id
_entity.type
_entity.pdbx_description
1 polymer ?
#
loop_
_entity_poly.entity_id
_entity_poly.type
_entity_poly.pdbx_seq_one_letter_code
_entity_poly.pdbx_strand_id
1 'polypeptide(L)'
;MTSGRSFDRKGNRSRELDVIIYNKNFPVLQIGTDSLVPIEGVVAAFETKSTLTAAELRDAFKKCLSLAKLRKQYARLHQIGGVMVRDQPPSFDELDKMFPGFYVYGFNGYPADAKSLLSVLWDCIQSQNLGRLSVPRIVVTPTAIALTQA
;
A
#
# COMPACT_ATOMS: atom_id res chain seq x y z
N MET A 1 12.24 0.35 -8.17
CA MET A 1 11.54 1.24 -7.23
C MET A 1 11.49 2.63 -7.83
N THR A 2 10.49 3.43 -7.48
CA THR A 2 10.34 4.83 -7.92
C THR A 2 9.50 5.61 -6.92
N SER A 3 9.54 6.94 -6.90
CA SER A 3 8.50 7.77 -6.29
C SER A 3 7.40 8.05 -7.31
N GLY A 4 6.19 8.43 -6.86
CA GLY A 4 5.13 8.87 -7.77
C GLY A 4 3.74 8.39 -7.34
N ARG A 5 2.87 8.07 -8.31
CA ARG A 5 1.48 7.65 -8.04
C ARG A 5 1.19 6.30 -8.69
N SER A 6 0.23 5.58 -8.12
CA SER A 6 -0.33 4.39 -8.74
C SER A 6 -1.68 4.70 -9.37
N PHE A 7 -2.08 3.97 -10.41
CA PHE A 7 -3.36 4.16 -11.07
C PHE A 7 -4.03 2.84 -11.46
N ASP A 8 -5.35 2.87 -11.67
CA ASP A 8 -6.11 1.73 -12.18
C ASP A 8 -6.69 1.98 -13.58
N ARG A 9 -7.25 0.93 -14.20
CA ARG A 9 -7.88 1.01 -15.54
C ARG A 9 -9.06 1.98 -15.61
N LYS A 10 -9.71 2.31 -14.49
CA LYS A 10 -10.81 3.28 -14.45
C LYS A 10 -10.31 4.73 -14.39
N GLY A 11 -8.99 4.93 -14.40
CA GLY A 11 -8.37 6.25 -14.30
C GLY A 11 -8.28 6.79 -12.88
N ASN A 12 -8.64 6.00 -11.86
CA ASN A 12 -8.43 6.40 -10.47
C ASN A 12 -6.93 6.42 -10.18
N ARG A 13 -6.51 7.32 -9.28
CA ARG A 13 -5.10 7.49 -8.90
C ARG A 13 -4.97 7.50 -7.39
N SER A 14 -3.88 6.92 -6.88
CA SER A 14 -3.48 7.11 -5.50
C SER A 14 -2.99 8.54 -5.28
N ARG A 15 -2.85 8.92 -4.01
CA ARG A 15 -1.99 10.03 -3.61
C ARG A 15 -0.53 9.73 -3.98
N GLU A 16 0.31 10.74 -3.91
CA GLU A 16 1.75 10.61 -4.13
C GLU A 16 2.42 9.81 -3.01
N LEU A 17 3.27 8.88 -3.43
CA LEU A 17 3.95 7.89 -2.62
C LEU A 17 5.46 8.12 -2.72
N ASP A 18 6.13 8.10 -1.58
CA ASP A 18 7.57 8.34 -1.51
C ASP A 18 8.33 7.21 -2.23
N VAL A 19 7.91 5.96 -2.02
CA VAL A 19 8.49 4.79 -2.69
C VAL A 19 7.41 3.81 -3.13
N ILE A 20 7.52 3.36 -4.36
CA ILE A 20 6.73 2.29 -4.99
C ILE A 20 7.71 1.18 -5.40
N ILE A 21 7.54 0.00 -4.81
CA ILE A 21 8.17 -1.24 -5.27
C ILE A 21 7.19 -1.91 -6.23
N TYR A 22 7.66 -2.17 -7.45
CA TYR A 22 6.83 -2.72 -8.52
C TYR A 22 7.58 -3.82 -9.29
N ASN A 23 6.81 -4.71 -9.91
CA ASN A 23 7.33 -5.72 -10.82
C ASN A 23 7.73 -5.06 -12.16
N LYS A 24 8.99 -5.22 -12.55
CA LYS A 24 9.57 -4.62 -13.77
C LYS A 24 8.94 -5.12 -15.08
N ASN A 25 8.17 -6.21 -15.05
CA ASN A 25 7.41 -6.70 -16.19
C ASN A 25 6.16 -5.84 -16.50
N PHE A 26 5.80 -4.90 -15.61
CA PHE A 26 4.74 -3.94 -15.85
C PHE A 26 5.32 -2.61 -16.34
N PRO A 27 4.64 -1.93 -17.28
CA PRO A 27 5.10 -0.64 -17.78
C PRO A 27 4.99 0.42 -16.68
N VAL A 28 5.94 1.36 -16.68
CA VAL A 28 5.87 2.59 -15.88
C VAL A 28 5.76 3.76 -16.85
N LEU A 29 4.73 4.59 -16.66
CA LEU A 29 4.57 5.80 -17.46
C LEU A 29 5.32 6.95 -16.78
N GLN A 30 6.24 7.57 -17.48
CA GLN A 30 6.96 8.75 -17.01
C GLN A 30 6.30 10.00 -17.60
N ILE A 31 5.83 10.91 -16.74
CA ILE A 31 5.22 12.18 -17.13
C ILE A 31 6.02 13.30 -16.47
N GLY A 32 6.99 13.85 -17.22
CA GLY A 32 7.96 14.78 -16.66
C GLY A 32 8.80 14.08 -15.57
N THR A 33 8.72 14.58 -14.34
CA THR A 33 9.38 13.98 -13.17
C THR A 33 8.49 12.97 -12.43
N ASP A 34 7.20 12.88 -12.76
CA ASP A 34 6.26 11.99 -12.08
C ASP A 34 6.28 10.59 -12.72
N SER A 35 6.44 9.56 -11.90
CA SER A 35 6.20 8.18 -12.33
C SER A 35 4.77 7.74 -12.00
N LEU A 36 4.09 7.15 -12.99
CA LEU A 36 2.79 6.51 -12.84
C LEU A 36 2.95 5.00 -13.03
N VAL A 37 2.60 4.26 -11.99
CA VAL A 37 2.70 2.80 -11.96
C VAL A 37 1.30 2.18 -11.99
N PRO A 38 0.99 1.26 -12.91
CA PRO A 38 -0.29 0.55 -12.88
C PRO A 38 -0.38 -0.27 -11.60
N ILE A 39 -1.53 -0.22 -10.92
CA ILE A 39 -1.73 -0.86 -9.62
C ILE A 39 -1.40 -2.36 -9.67
N GLU A 40 -1.66 -3.03 -10.79
CA GLU A 40 -1.35 -4.44 -11.04
C GLU A 40 0.13 -4.77 -10.86
N GLY A 41 1.03 -3.84 -11.21
CA GLY A 41 2.46 -4.00 -11.05
C GLY A 41 2.98 -3.67 -9.65
N VAL A 42 2.19 -3.01 -8.79
CA VAL A 42 2.61 -2.58 -7.46
C VAL A 42 2.66 -3.76 -6.50
N VAL A 43 3.85 -3.96 -5.91
CA VAL A 43 4.14 -4.98 -4.89
C VAL A 43 4.01 -4.38 -3.50
N ALA A 44 4.60 -3.21 -3.28
CA ALA A 44 4.53 -2.50 -2.02
C ALA A 44 4.71 -0.98 -2.20
N ALA A 45 4.22 -0.21 -1.23
CA ALA A 45 4.42 1.23 -1.15
C ALA A 45 4.93 1.63 0.23
N PHE A 46 5.72 2.69 0.29
CA PHE A 46 6.27 3.24 1.53
C PHE A 46 5.97 4.73 1.63
N GLU A 47 5.68 5.14 2.85
CA GLU A 47 5.74 6.53 3.30
C GLU A 47 6.88 6.65 4.31
N THR A 48 7.75 7.63 4.10
CA THR A 48 8.94 7.87 4.93
C THR A 48 8.85 9.23 5.59
N LYS A 49 9.14 9.27 6.89
CA LYS A 49 9.17 10.50 7.68
C LYS A 49 10.41 10.56 8.54
N SER A 50 10.98 11.77 8.67
CA SER A 50 12.08 12.01 9.59
C SER A 50 11.62 11.76 11.02
N THR A 51 10.48 12.30 11.45
CA THR A 51 9.91 12.09 12.79
C THR A 51 8.42 11.85 12.66
N LEU A 52 7.96 10.60 12.82
CA LEU A 52 6.56 10.21 12.64
C LEU A 52 5.67 10.92 13.67
N THR A 53 4.96 11.97 13.28
CA THR A 53 3.98 12.64 14.16
C THR A 53 2.57 12.08 14.01
N ALA A 54 1.65 12.43 14.92
CA ALA A 54 0.23 12.06 14.78
C ALA A 54 -0.41 12.62 13.48
N ALA A 55 0.05 13.78 13.01
CA ALA A 55 -0.43 14.38 11.77
C ALA A 55 0.09 13.61 10.55
N GLU A 56 1.37 13.27 10.56
CA GLU A 56 1.99 12.47 9.50
C GLU A 56 1.44 11.06 9.43
N LEU A 57 1.16 10.43 10.59
CA LEU A 57 0.56 9.12 10.63
C LEU A 57 -0.83 9.12 9.99
N ARG A 58 -1.65 10.14 10.28
CA ARG A 58 -2.97 10.32 9.66
C ARG A 58 -2.85 10.57 8.15
N ASP A 59 -1.85 11.32 7.69
CA ASP A 59 -1.64 11.52 6.26
C ASP A 59 -1.18 10.23 5.56
N ALA A 60 -0.23 9.50 6.14
CA ALA A 60 0.22 8.21 5.67
C ALA A 60 -0.95 7.21 5.57
N PHE A 61 -1.89 7.25 6.53
CA PHE A 61 -3.11 6.46 6.48
C PHE A 61 -3.98 6.84 5.27
N LYS A 62 -4.20 8.14 5.02
CA LYS A 62 -4.94 8.60 3.82
C LYS A 62 -4.25 8.17 2.52
N LYS A 63 -2.93 8.17 2.47
CA LYS A 63 -2.15 7.65 1.33
C LYS A 63 -2.34 6.14 1.15
N CYS A 64 -2.25 5.36 2.23
CA CYS A 64 -2.55 3.93 2.24
C CYS A 64 -3.96 3.64 1.68
N LEU A 65 -4.97 4.36 2.18
CA LEU A 65 -6.35 4.20 1.71
C LEU A 65 -6.53 4.57 0.23
N SER A 66 -5.83 5.60 -0.24
CA SER A 66 -5.90 5.99 -1.65
C SER A 66 -5.34 4.89 -2.56
N LEU A 67 -4.33 4.15 -2.12
CA LEU A 67 -3.77 3.00 -2.85
C LEU A 67 -4.70 1.78 -2.76
N ALA A 68 -5.20 1.47 -1.56
CA ALA A 68 -6.08 0.32 -1.32
C ALA A 68 -7.41 0.41 -2.09
N LYS A 69 -7.88 1.61 -2.42
CA LYS A 69 -9.10 1.85 -3.20
C LYS A 69 -8.93 1.59 -4.70
N LEU A 70 -7.71 1.45 -5.21
CA LEU A 70 -7.46 1.19 -6.62
C LEU A 70 -7.88 -0.24 -6.99
N ARG A 71 -8.52 -0.39 -8.15
CA ARG A 71 -9.01 -1.69 -8.61
C ARG A 71 -7.94 -2.43 -9.40
N LYS A 72 -7.36 -3.48 -8.81
CA LYS A 72 -6.47 -4.41 -9.51
C LYS A 72 -7.27 -5.26 -10.50
N GLN A 73 -6.85 -5.28 -11.76
CA GLN A 73 -7.22 -6.35 -12.69
C GLN A 73 -6.23 -7.51 -12.58
N TYR A 74 -6.76 -8.72 -12.68
CA TYR A 74 -5.95 -9.93 -12.78
C TYR A 74 -6.41 -10.70 -14.01
N ALA A 75 -5.44 -11.26 -14.72
CA ALA A 75 -5.69 -12.23 -15.77
C ALA A 75 -4.95 -13.51 -15.36
N ARG A 76 -5.67 -14.62 -15.25
CA ARG A 76 -4.99 -15.92 -15.17
C ARG A 76 -4.45 -16.22 -16.58
N LEU A 77 -3.18 -16.57 -16.68
CA LEU A 77 -2.64 -17.11 -17.93
C LEU A 77 -3.29 -18.49 -18.13
N HIS A 78 -4.25 -18.57 -19.04
CA HIS A 78 -5.13 -19.74 -19.21
C HIS A 78 -4.47 -20.98 -19.82
N GLN A 79 -3.18 -20.94 -20.15
CA GLN A 79 -2.51 -22.04 -20.83
C GLN A 79 -1.12 -22.29 -20.27
N ILE A 80 -0.96 -23.43 -19.61
CA ILE A 80 0.32 -24.13 -19.48
C ILE A 80 0.16 -25.43 -20.28
N GLY A 81 0.88 -25.56 -21.40
CA GLY A 81 0.91 -26.81 -22.18
C GLY A 81 -0.44 -27.28 -22.76
N GLY A 82 -1.40 -26.38 -23.01
CA GLY A 82 -2.69 -26.73 -23.63
C GLY A 82 -3.81 -27.13 -22.65
N VAL A 83 -3.57 -27.10 -21.34
CA VAL A 83 -4.61 -27.35 -20.33
C VAL A 83 -5.36 -26.05 -20.04
N MET A 84 -6.66 -26.02 -20.38
CA MET A 84 -7.57 -24.95 -19.97
C MET A 84 -7.89 -25.09 -18.49
N VAL A 85 -7.25 -24.28 -17.64
CA VAL A 85 -7.63 -24.18 -16.22
C VAL A 85 -8.97 -23.45 -16.15
N ARG A 86 -9.98 -24.08 -15.52
CA ARG A 86 -11.29 -23.44 -15.28
C ARG A 86 -11.09 -22.11 -14.57
N ASP A 87 -11.73 -21.08 -15.11
CA ASP A 87 -11.66 -19.71 -14.61
C ASP A 87 -12.47 -19.59 -13.32
N GLN A 88 -11.88 -20.01 -12.20
CA GLN A 88 -12.44 -19.73 -10.89
C GLN A 88 -11.95 -18.35 -10.44
N PRO A 89 -12.86 -17.46 -9.98
CA PRO A 89 -12.44 -16.20 -9.40
C PRO A 89 -11.45 -16.50 -8.26
N PRO A 90 -10.36 -15.72 -8.13
CA PRO A 90 -9.42 -15.90 -7.04
C PRO A 90 -10.15 -15.88 -5.70
N SER A 91 -9.71 -16.74 -4.79
CA SER A 91 -10.24 -16.76 -3.44
C SER A 91 -9.99 -15.41 -2.75
N PHE A 92 -10.72 -15.13 -1.67
CA PHE A 92 -10.45 -13.94 -0.86
C PHE A 92 -8.98 -13.88 -0.40
N ASP A 93 -8.39 -15.02 -0.02
CA ASP A 93 -6.98 -15.09 0.40
C ASP A 93 -6.00 -14.84 -0.76
N GLU A 94 -6.32 -15.29 -1.97
CA GLU A 94 -5.52 -14.98 -3.16
C GLU A 94 -5.59 -13.48 -3.46
N LEU A 95 -6.80 -12.89 -3.41
CA LEU A 95 -6.99 -11.45 -3.57
C LEU A 95 -6.22 -10.67 -2.49
N ASP A 96 -6.28 -11.12 -1.23
CA ASP A 96 -5.59 -10.52 -0.09
C ASP A 96 -4.08 -10.44 -0.32
N LYS A 97 -3.47 -11.56 -0.75
CA LYS A 97 -2.04 -11.63 -1.13
C LYS A 97 -1.69 -10.77 -2.34
N MET A 98 -2.66 -10.44 -3.18
CA MET A 98 -2.45 -9.60 -4.35
C MET A 98 -2.49 -8.11 -4.02
N PHE A 99 -3.03 -7.68 -2.87
CA PHE A 99 -3.00 -6.27 -2.50
C PHE A 99 -1.59 -5.83 -2.08
N PRO A 100 -1.15 -4.64 -2.52
CA PRO A 100 0.19 -4.19 -2.23
C PRO A 100 0.34 -3.89 -0.74
N GLY A 101 1.45 -4.33 -0.15
CA GLY A 101 1.77 -3.94 1.22
C GLY A 101 2.01 -2.44 1.32
N PHE A 102 1.45 -1.76 2.32
CA PHE A 102 1.77 -0.37 2.61
C PHE A 102 2.57 -0.27 3.91
N TYR A 103 3.68 0.45 3.87
CA TYR A 103 4.61 0.60 4.99
C TYR A 103 4.76 2.07 5.35
N VAL A 104 4.76 2.39 6.64
CA VAL A 104 5.07 3.71 7.16
C VAL A 104 6.35 3.59 7.98
N TYR A 105 7.35 4.39 7.64
CA TYR A 105 8.66 4.38 8.27
C TYR A 105 8.99 5.73 8.90
N GLY A 106 9.21 5.77 10.21
CA GLY A 106 9.64 6.95 10.96
C GLY A 106 11.08 6.82 11.48
N PHE A 107 12.02 7.62 10.96
CA PHE A 107 13.46 7.46 11.22
C PHE A 107 13.91 7.86 12.64
N ASN A 108 13.42 8.99 13.15
CA ASN A 108 13.59 9.48 14.52
C ASN A 108 12.42 9.08 15.42
N GLY A 109 11.50 8.30 14.88
CA GLY A 109 10.48 7.59 15.62
C GLY A 109 9.23 8.42 15.85
N TYR A 110 8.49 8.05 16.89
CA TYR A 110 7.29 8.76 17.31
C TYR A 110 7.65 9.56 18.57
N PRO A 111 7.44 10.88 18.60
CA PRO A 111 7.94 11.74 19.67
C PRO A 111 7.21 11.54 21.01
N ALA A 112 6.05 10.88 21.01
CA ALA A 112 5.28 10.52 22.19
C ALA A 112 5.41 9.02 22.52
N ASP A 113 4.58 8.50 23.42
CA ASP A 113 4.59 7.09 23.81
C ASP A 113 3.81 6.16 22.84
N ALA A 114 4.03 4.85 23.01
CA ALA A 114 3.39 3.81 22.21
C ALA A 114 1.85 3.78 22.29
N LYS A 115 1.26 4.14 23.44
CA LYS A 115 -0.21 4.18 23.60
C LYS A 115 -0.79 5.32 22.78
N SER A 116 -0.12 6.47 22.73
CA SER A 116 -0.50 7.60 21.87
C SER A 116 -0.41 7.24 20.39
N LEU A 117 0.62 6.50 19.97
CA LEU A 117 0.71 5.98 18.60
C LEU A 117 -0.49 5.06 18.29
N LEU A 118 -0.76 4.08 19.17
CA LEU A 118 -1.84 3.11 19.00
C LEU A 118 -3.23 3.77 19.00
N SER A 119 -3.46 4.80 19.81
CA SER A 119 -4.76 5.50 19.82
C SER A 119 -5.02 6.21 18.49
N VAL A 120 -4.01 6.89 17.93
CA VAL A 120 -4.14 7.53 16.61
C VAL A 120 -4.45 6.49 15.53
N LEU A 121 -3.82 5.31 15.60
CA LEU A 121 -4.11 4.21 14.67
C LEU A 121 -5.52 3.68 14.81
N TRP A 122 -5.97 3.46 16.04
CA TRP A 122 -7.31 2.97 16.32
C TRP A 122 -8.37 3.95 15.80
N ASP A 123 -8.19 5.25 16.04
CA ASP A 123 -9.08 6.29 15.53
C ASP A 123 -9.14 6.28 13.98
N CYS A 124 -8.00 6.10 13.32
CA CYS A 124 -7.94 6.02 11.86
C CYS A 124 -8.69 4.78 11.32
N ILE A 125 -8.57 3.63 11.99
CA ILE A 125 -9.23 2.39 11.60
C ILE A 125 -10.75 2.50 11.78
N GLN A 126 -11.21 2.98 12.94
CA GLN A 126 -12.64 3.09 13.27
C GLN A 126 -13.37 4.07 12.35
N SER A 127 -12.74 5.19 12.00
CA SER A 127 -13.37 6.24 11.20
C SER A 127 -13.64 5.88 9.73
N GLN A 128 -13.09 4.77 9.23
CA GLN A 128 -13.07 4.48 7.78
C GLN A 128 -13.76 3.16 7.38
N ASN A 129 -14.34 2.42 8.34
CA ASN A 129 -15.06 1.14 8.13
C ASN A 129 -14.28 0.17 7.20
N LEU A 130 -12.99 0.00 7.48
CA LEU A 130 -12.03 -0.61 6.55
C LEU A 130 -11.95 -2.13 6.70
N GLY A 131 -11.81 -2.82 5.56
CA GLY A 131 -11.33 -4.20 5.54
C GLY A 131 -9.86 -4.30 5.93
N ARG A 132 -9.45 -5.46 6.49
CA ARG A 132 -8.09 -5.78 6.98
C ARG A 132 -6.97 -5.22 6.09
N LEU A 133 -7.10 -5.35 4.78
CA LEU A 133 -6.12 -4.95 3.76
C LEU A 133 -5.76 -3.46 3.67
N SER A 134 -6.51 -2.59 4.35
CA SER A 134 -6.36 -1.14 4.19
C SER A 134 -5.56 -0.49 5.33
N VAL A 135 -5.03 -1.29 6.26
CA VAL A 135 -4.26 -0.79 7.41
C VAL A 135 -2.76 -0.93 7.12
N PRO A 136 -1.99 0.18 7.16
CA PRO A 136 -0.56 0.14 6.88
C PRO A 136 0.21 -0.62 7.97
N ARG A 137 1.31 -1.24 7.57
CA ARG A 137 2.34 -1.77 8.48
C ARG A 137 3.23 -0.62 8.91
N ILE A 138 3.53 -0.52 10.20
CA ILE A 138 4.20 0.68 10.72
C ILE A 138 5.48 0.28 11.43
N VAL A 139 6.55 0.98 11.06
CA VAL A 139 7.89 0.82 11.59
C VAL A 139 8.35 2.18 12.12
N VAL A 140 8.71 2.24 13.39
CA VAL A 140 9.04 3.50 14.07
C VAL A 140 10.30 3.29 14.89
N THR A 141 11.33 4.15 14.79
CA THR A 141 12.56 3.97 15.61
C THR A 141 13.11 5.29 16.11
N PRO A 142 13.61 5.40 17.36
CA PRO A 142 15.04 5.09 17.59
C PRO A 142 15.40 3.92 18.53
N THR A 143 14.59 2.86 18.67
CA THR A 143 15.11 1.48 18.93
C THR A 143 14.04 0.39 18.89
N ALA A 144 12.78 0.77 18.70
CA ALA A 144 11.85 0.22 17.68
C ALA A 144 10.43 0.01 18.23
N ILE A 145 9.44 0.30 17.40
CA ILE A 145 8.13 -0.33 17.48
C ILE A 145 7.72 -0.74 16.06
N ALA A 146 7.41 -2.04 15.90
CA ALA A 146 6.90 -2.64 14.68
C ALA A 146 5.47 -3.15 14.92
N LEU A 147 4.51 -2.60 14.19
CA LEU A 147 3.12 -3.00 14.24
C LEU A 147 2.77 -3.69 12.93
N THR A 148 2.54 -5.00 13.01
CA THR A 148 2.05 -5.83 11.91
C THR A 148 0.62 -6.24 12.20
N GLN A 149 -0.19 -6.42 11.15
CA GLN A 149 -1.50 -7.05 11.31
C GLN A 149 -1.34 -8.48 11.84
N ALA A 150 -2.18 -8.87 12.81
CA ALA A 150 -2.38 -10.25 13.22
C ALA A 150 -3.46 -10.92 12.36
#